data_AF-A0A9W9M6I2-F1
#
_entry.id   AF-A0A9W9M6I2-F1
#
_cell.length_a   1.000
_cell.length_b   1.000
_cell.length_c   1.000
_cell.angle_alpha   90.00
_cell.angle_beta   90.00
_cell.angle_gamma   90.00
#
_symmetry.space_group_name_H-M   'P 1'
#
loop_
_entity.id
_entity.type
_entity.pdbx_description
1 polymer ?
#
loop_
_entity_poly.entity_id
_entity_poly.type
_entity_poly.pdbx_seq_one_letter_code
_entity_poly.pdbx_strand_id
1 'polypeptide(L)'
;MMDPTDSDEMSDIHEIEYPQNMLQKVWAAQFRPYPHGQKTDIPNPTWVFVLYHDIDESGTDDQTTSIVEGVFTTLEKANEAALNFFIEDYASFFDQKEDMSNFFESNTAKNDGLNTVEWSILYDGGVSLEATDAKGPKIHVYVQSHELE
;
A
#
# COMPACT_ATOMS: atom_id res chain seq x y z
N MET A 1 -54.80 2.79 9.36
CA MET A 1 -53.81 3.20 8.33
C MET A 1 -52.53 3.49 9.09
N MET A 2 -51.59 2.53 9.08
CA MET A 2 -50.25 2.71 9.62
C MET A 2 -49.31 2.67 8.41
N ASP A 3 -48.59 3.76 8.22
CA ASP A 3 -47.33 3.77 7.46
C ASP A 3 -46.26 3.27 8.42
N PRO A 4 -45.56 2.18 8.08
CA PRO A 4 -44.14 2.15 8.42
C PRO A 4 -43.30 1.30 7.46
N THR A 5 -42.29 1.93 6.87
CA THR A 5 -40.95 1.41 6.51
C THR A 5 -40.50 2.28 5.33
N ASP A 6 -39.64 3.29 5.43
CA ASP A 6 -38.34 3.32 6.13
C ASP A 6 -37.74 1.92 6.27
N SER A 7 -37.67 1.24 5.12
CA SER A 7 -36.72 0.16 4.95
C SER A 7 -35.41 0.83 4.63
N ASP A 8 -34.55 0.87 5.65
CA ASP A 8 -33.10 1.00 5.51
C ASP A 8 -32.64 0.44 4.17
N GLU A 9 -32.34 1.31 3.20
CA GLU A 9 -31.30 1.00 2.23
C GLU A 9 -30.00 0.99 3.04
N MET A 10 -29.76 -0.13 3.75
CA MET A 10 -28.43 -0.53 4.13
C MET A 10 -27.68 -0.69 2.82
N SER A 11 -27.04 0.38 2.39
CA SER A 11 -26.10 0.39 1.30
C SER A 11 -25.16 -0.79 1.53
N ASP A 12 -25.21 -1.75 0.61
CA ASP A 12 -24.28 -2.87 0.54
C ASP A 12 -22.87 -2.31 0.75
N ILE A 13 -22.33 -2.50 1.95
CA ILE A 13 -20.92 -2.36 2.24
C ILE A 13 -20.27 -3.54 1.53
N HIS A 14 -20.15 -3.43 0.21
CA HIS A 14 -19.37 -4.32 -0.60
C HIS A 14 -17.96 -4.28 -0.04
N GLU A 15 -17.56 -5.39 0.59
CA GLU A 15 -16.22 -5.68 1.08
C GLU A 15 -15.22 -5.23 0.00
N ILE A 16 -14.52 -4.13 0.28
CA ILE A 16 -13.56 -3.58 -0.66
C ILE A 16 -12.36 -4.53 -0.62
N GLU A 17 -12.15 -5.29 -1.70
CA GLU A 17 -11.08 -6.29 -1.78
C GLU A 17 -10.01 -5.88 -2.80
N TYR A 18 -8.74 -5.98 -2.41
CA TYR A 18 -7.62 -5.88 -3.33
C TYR A 18 -7.62 -7.01 -4.38
N PRO A 19 -6.94 -6.82 -5.53
CA PRO A 19 -6.71 -7.91 -6.47
C PRO A 19 -6.09 -9.14 -5.79
N GLN A 20 -6.69 -10.31 -5.99
CA GLN A 20 -6.29 -11.55 -5.31
C GLN A 20 -4.83 -11.94 -5.57
N ASN A 21 -4.31 -11.66 -6.77
CA ASN A 21 -2.90 -11.90 -7.10
C ASN A 21 -1.94 -10.99 -6.29
N MET A 22 -2.35 -9.76 -5.97
CA MET A 22 -1.59 -8.86 -5.12
C MET A 22 -1.55 -9.40 -3.68
N LEU A 23 -2.72 -9.73 -3.11
CA LEU A 23 -2.81 -10.28 -1.75
C LEU A 23 -1.96 -11.56 -1.58
N GLN A 24 -2.04 -12.47 -2.55
CA GLN A 24 -1.22 -13.69 -2.54
C GLN A 24 0.28 -13.39 -2.49
N LYS A 25 0.76 -12.37 -3.21
CA LYS A 25 2.19 -11.99 -3.20
C LYS A 25 2.59 -11.27 -1.91
N VAL A 26 1.73 -10.39 -1.39
CA VAL A 26 1.97 -9.70 -0.11
C VAL A 26 2.07 -10.70 1.04
N TRP A 27 1.16 -11.67 1.11
CA TRP A 27 1.18 -12.69 2.17
C TRP A 27 2.29 -13.74 1.98
N ALA A 28 2.74 -13.98 0.75
CA ALA A 28 3.89 -14.84 0.49
C ALA A 28 5.24 -14.11 0.67
N ALA A 29 5.23 -12.80 0.89
CA ALA A 29 6.46 -12.02 1.05
C ALA A 29 7.22 -12.44 2.30
N GLN A 30 8.55 -12.49 2.18
CA GLN A 30 9.44 -12.86 3.27
C GLN A 30 10.51 -11.80 3.42
N PHE A 31 10.82 -11.45 4.66
CA PHE A 31 11.90 -10.51 4.93
C PHE A 31 13.23 -11.07 4.45
N ARG A 32 13.92 -10.29 3.60
CA ARG A 32 15.25 -10.59 3.10
C ARG A 32 16.12 -9.37 3.34
N PRO A 33 16.96 -9.35 4.40
CA PRO A 33 17.85 -8.23 4.62
C PRO A 33 18.78 -8.08 3.41
N TYR A 34 19.00 -6.86 2.96
CA TYR A 34 20.02 -6.60 1.96
C TYR A 34 21.36 -7.15 2.46
N PRO A 35 22.11 -7.89 1.62
CA PRO A 35 23.43 -8.37 2.02
C PRO A 35 24.39 -7.18 2.14
N HIS A 36 24.41 -6.55 3.31
CA HIS A 36 25.46 -5.62 3.68
C HIS A 36 26.73 -6.45 3.92
N GLY A 37 27.78 -6.12 3.16
CA GLY A 37 29.00 -6.91 3.08
C GLY A 37 29.52 -7.38 4.44
N GLN A 38 29.90 -8.67 4.51
CA GLN A 38 30.57 -9.38 5.60
C GLN A 38 30.66 -8.62 6.95
N LYS A 39 29.56 -8.56 7.71
CA LYS A 39 29.61 -8.31 9.15
C LYS A 39 29.62 -9.66 9.85
N THR A 40 30.81 -10.17 10.19
CA THR A 40 31.00 -11.52 10.74
C THR A 40 30.76 -11.66 12.24
N ASP A 41 30.37 -10.60 12.97
CA ASP A 41 30.30 -10.68 14.46
C ASP A 41 29.14 -9.91 15.11
N ILE A 42 28.08 -9.53 14.39
CA ILE A 42 26.92 -8.88 15.02
C ILE A 42 25.91 -9.96 15.45
N PRO A 43 25.54 -10.05 16.74
CA PRO A 43 24.43 -10.91 17.16
C PRO A 43 23.16 -10.45 16.46
N ASN A 44 22.43 -11.40 15.83
CA ASN A 44 21.18 -11.21 15.07
C ASN A 44 20.61 -9.78 15.09
N PRO A 45 20.87 -8.96 14.06
CA PRO A 45 20.34 -7.60 14.01
C PRO A 45 18.82 -7.63 14.23
N THR A 46 18.34 -6.76 15.12
CA THR A 46 16.90 -6.60 15.33
C THR A 46 16.40 -5.65 14.25
N TRP A 47 15.41 -6.10 13.49
CA TRP A 47 14.81 -5.32 12.42
C TRP A 47 13.44 -4.81 12.83
N VAL A 48 13.13 -3.57 12.45
CA VAL A 48 11.79 -3.01 12.49
C VAL A 48 11.34 -2.70 11.07
N PHE A 49 10.03 -2.68 10.87
CA PHE A 49 9.39 -2.40 9.59
C PHE A 49 8.60 -1.12 9.75
N VAL A 50 8.95 -0.11 8.97
CA VAL A 50 8.38 1.23 9.08
C VAL A 50 7.45 1.44 7.89
N LEU A 51 6.21 1.83 8.17
CA LEU A 51 5.24 2.24 7.18
C LEU A 51 5.44 3.73 6.91
N TYR A 52 5.75 4.03 5.65
CA TYR A 52 5.89 5.37 5.14
C TYR A 52 4.73 5.72 4.22
N HIS A 53 4.44 7.01 4.18
CA HIS A 53 3.47 7.61 3.32
C HIS A 53 4.06 8.91 2.74
N ASP A 54 4.30 8.89 1.45
CA ASP A 54 4.84 10.00 0.68
C ASP A 54 3.73 10.64 -0.17
N ILE A 55 3.58 11.95 -0.06
CA ILE A 55 2.67 12.75 -0.89
C ILE A 55 3.51 13.68 -1.76
N ASP A 56 3.42 13.52 -3.07
CA ASP A 56 3.97 14.46 -4.05
C ASP A 56 2.86 15.38 -4.56
N GLU A 57 2.84 16.60 -4.01
CA GLU A 57 1.82 17.62 -4.29
C GLU A 57 2.07 18.39 -5.60
N SER A 58 3.18 18.16 -6.29
CA SER A 58 3.61 19.01 -7.41
C SER A 58 4.05 18.24 -8.64
N GLY A 59 3.42 18.49 -9.78
CA GLY A 59 3.93 18.08 -11.10
C GLY A 59 5.24 18.78 -11.52
N THR A 60 5.98 19.38 -10.59
CA THR A 60 7.28 20.03 -10.78
C THR A 60 8.08 19.90 -9.48
N ASP A 61 9.16 19.12 -9.54
CA ASP A 61 10.22 18.86 -8.54
C ASP A 61 10.12 19.56 -7.16
N ASP A 62 10.26 18.71 -6.13
CA ASP A 62 10.90 18.96 -4.81
C ASP A 62 10.04 19.20 -3.56
N GLN A 63 8.74 18.88 -3.53
CA GLN A 63 8.01 18.80 -2.25
C GLN A 63 7.28 17.48 -2.04
N THR A 64 8.04 16.39 -1.98
CA THR A 64 7.56 15.14 -1.40
C THR A 64 7.52 15.28 0.13
N THR A 65 6.33 15.18 0.71
CA THR A 65 6.17 15.10 2.16
C THR A 65 6.15 13.63 2.57
N SER A 66 7.17 13.19 3.30
CA SER A 66 7.25 11.84 3.87
C SER A 66 6.77 11.80 5.31
N ILE A 67 5.79 10.94 5.59
CA ILE A 67 5.18 10.73 6.89
C ILE A 67 5.44 9.30 7.36
N VAL A 68 5.76 9.12 8.64
CA VAL A 68 5.85 7.81 9.27
C VAL A 68 4.51 7.50 9.92
N GLU A 69 3.76 6.56 9.35
CA GLU A 69 2.43 6.17 9.83
C GLU A 69 2.51 5.09 10.91
N GLY A 70 3.59 4.31 10.94
CA GLY A 70 3.75 3.27 11.96
C GLY A 70 5.10 2.56 11.94
N VAL A 71 5.42 1.93 13.07
CA VAL A 71 6.61 1.08 13.26
C VAL A 71 6.16 -0.27 13.81
N PHE A 72 6.57 -1.34 13.14
CA PHE A 72 6.11 -2.70 13.39
C PHE A 72 7.30 -3.64 13.62
N THR A 73 7.07 -4.68 14.42
CA THR A 73 8.09 -5.69 14.75
C THR A 73 8.12 -6.86 13.76
N THR A 74 7.12 -6.98 12.88
CA THR A 74 7.05 -8.03 11.86
C THR A 74 6.63 -7.46 10.51
N LEU A 75 7.20 -8.02 9.44
CA LEU A 75 6.87 -7.65 8.06
C LEU A 75 5.38 -7.82 7.76
N GLU A 76 4.81 -8.95 8.21
CA GLU A 76 3.39 -9.28 8.02
C GLU A 76 2.47 -8.17 8.53
N LYS A 77 2.72 -7.68 9.76
CA LYS A 77 1.92 -6.61 10.36
C LYS A 77 2.11 -5.28 9.65
N ALA A 78 3.32 -4.97 9.19
CA ALA A 78 3.59 -3.76 8.45
C ALA A 78 2.89 -3.77 7.09
N ASN A 79 2.95 -4.91 6.38
CA ASN A 79 2.27 -5.07 5.09
C ASN A 79 0.74 -5.01 5.25
N GLU A 80 0.18 -5.67 6.27
CA GLU A 80 -1.25 -5.56 6.59
C GLU A 80 -1.65 -4.11 6.91
N ALA A 81 -0.85 -3.41 7.72
CA ALA A 81 -1.11 -2.00 8.04
C ALA A 81 -1.03 -1.10 6.80
N ALA A 82 -0.11 -1.35 5.87
CA ALA A 82 -0.02 -0.59 4.62
C ALA A 82 -1.26 -0.77 3.74
N LEU A 83 -1.78 -2.00 3.63
CA LEU A 83 -3.03 -2.28 2.92
C LEU A 83 -4.22 -1.58 3.60
N ASN A 84 -4.34 -1.71 4.92
CA ASN A 84 -5.43 -1.09 5.69
C ASN A 84 -5.37 0.44 5.66
N PHE A 85 -4.18 1.02 5.71
CA PHE A 85 -4.01 2.46 5.57
C PHE A 85 -4.49 2.93 4.18
N PHE A 86 -4.08 2.22 3.13
CA PHE A 86 -4.38 2.65 1.78
C PHE A 86 -5.87 2.53 1.41
N ILE A 87 -6.56 1.48 1.89
CA ILE A 87 -8.00 1.32 1.70
C ILE A 87 -8.82 2.38 2.45
N GLU A 88 -8.39 2.77 3.66
CA GLU A 88 -9.09 3.76 4.49
C GLU A 88 -8.96 5.18 3.91
N ASP A 89 -7.74 5.58 3.54
CA ASP A 89 -7.45 6.95 3.12
C ASP A 89 -7.61 7.19 1.61
N TYR A 90 -7.57 6.12 0.79
CA TYR A 90 -7.63 6.20 -0.67
C TYR A 90 -8.73 5.32 -1.29
N ALA A 91 -9.84 5.18 -0.57
CA ALA A 91 -11.01 4.39 -0.98
C ALA A 91 -11.51 4.70 -2.41
N SER A 92 -11.35 5.93 -2.90
CA SER A 92 -11.77 6.34 -4.26
C SER A 92 -11.07 5.58 -5.38
N PHE A 93 -9.89 5.01 -5.14
CA PHE A 93 -9.21 4.15 -6.12
C PHE A 93 -9.88 2.78 -6.25
N PHE A 94 -10.74 2.40 -5.31
CA PHE A 94 -11.48 1.14 -5.33
C PHE A 94 -12.87 1.27 -5.97
N ASP A 95 -13.29 2.46 -6.41
CA ASP A 95 -14.62 2.67 -6.99
C ASP A 95 -14.83 1.97 -8.36
N GLN A 96 -13.76 1.46 -8.99
CA GLN A 96 -13.80 0.66 -10.23
C GLN A 96 -13.98 -0.85 -9.97
N LYS A 97 -14.81 -1.19 -8.97
CA LYS A 97 -14.94 -2.52 -8.33
C LYS A 97 -15.16 -3.69 -9.30
N GLU A 98 -15.73 -3.47 -10.49
CA GLU A 98 -16.11 -4.57 -11.40
C GLU A 98 -14.93 -5.23 -12.10
N ASP A 99 -13.79 -4.56 -12.29
CA ASP A 99 -12.63 -5.18 -12.95
C ASP A 99 -11.27 -4.95 -12.27
N MET A 100 -11.16 -4.02 -11.32
CA MET A 100 -9.91 -3.63 -10.64
C MET A 100 -8.73 -3.44 -11.62
N SER A 101 -9.05 -3.07 -12.87
CA SER A 101 -8.07 -2.97 -13.96
C SER A 101 -7.12 -1.80 -13.80
N ASN A 102 -7.45 -0.90 -12.87
CA ASN A 102 -6.63 0.21 -12.44
C ASN A 102 -5.52 -0.20 -11.44
N PHE A 103 -5.54 -1.41 -10.89
CA PHE A 103 -4.47 -1.95 -10.05
C PHE A 103 -3.54 -2.84 -10.87
N PHE A 104 -2.30 -2.42 -11.05
CA PHE A 104 -1.32 -3.18 -11.83
C PHE A 104 -0.01 -3.37 -11.08
N GLU A 105 0.63 -4.51 -11.34
CA GLU A 105 1.95 -4.78 -10.77
C GLU A 105 2.99 -3.87 -11.45
N SER A 106 3.94 -3.38 -10.68
CA SER A 106 4.97 -2.48 -11.18
C SER A 106 5.69 -3.06 -12.40
N ASN A 107 5.98 -2.19 -13.37
CA ASN A 107 6.56 -2.54 -14.68
C ASN A 107 5.65 -3.35 -15.63
N THR A 108 4.35 -3.49 -15.37
CA THR A 108 3.42 -4.19 -16.29
C THR A 108 2.70 -3.28 -17.30
N ALA A 109 3.08 -2.00 -17.37
CA ALA A 109 2.73 -1.00 -18.38
C ALA A 109 1.27 -0.98 -18.86
N LYS A 110 0.44 -0.17 -18.20
CA LYS A 110 -0.67 0.58 -18.84
C LYS A 110 -0.86 1.90 -18.11
N ASN A 111 -0.64 3.01 -18.80
CA ASN A 111 -0.96 4.33 -18.27
C ASN A 111 -1.88 5.02 -19.29
N ASP A 112 -3.16 4.76 -19.12
CA ASP A 112 -4.21 5.13 -20.08
C ASP A 112 -4.89 6.47 -19.68
N GLY A 113 -4.28 7.22 -18.73
CA GLY A 113 -4.76 8.55 -18.31
C GLY A 113 -5.93 8.54 -17.31
N LEU A 114 -6.11 7.45 -16.57
CA LEU A 114 -7.11 7.30 -15.50
C LEU A 114 -6.44 7.21 -14.12
N ASN A 115 -7.24 7.25 -13.05
CA ASN A 115 -6.78 6.96 -11.69
C ASN A 115 -6.23 5.54 -11.62
N THR A 116 -4.96 5.37 -11.28
CA THR A 116 -4.28 4.06 -11.26
C THR A 116 -3.55 3.81 -9.96
N VAL A 117 -3.41 2.53 -9.60
CA VAL A 117 -2.59 2.05 -8.50
C VAL A 117 -1.54 1.08 -9.03
N GLU A 118 -0.28 1.48 -8.93
CA GLU A 118 0.87 0.61 -9.19
C GLU A 118 1.28 -0.06 -7.87
N TRP A 119 1.48 -1.38 -7.86
CA TRP A 119 1.91 -2.10 -6.66
C TRP A 119 3.11 -3.00 -6.91
N SER A 120 3.95 -3.20 -5.89
CA SER A 120 5.05 -4.16 -5.94
C SER A 120 5.42 -4.69 -4.55
N ILE A 121 6.18 -5.77 -4.53
CA ILE A 121 6.89 -6.24 -3.33
C ILE A 121 8.35 -5.84 -3.48
N LEU A 122 8.82 -5.00 -2.56
CA LEU A 122 10.20 -4.56 -2.47
C LEU A 122 11.13 -5.75 -2.18
N TYR A 123 12.42 -5.57 -2.43
CA TYR A 123 13.42 -6.64 -2.24
C TYR A 123 13.42 -7.21 -0.82
N ASP A 124 13.21 -6.36 0.18
CA ASP A 124 13.15 -6.73 1.59
C ASP A 124 11.77 -7.30 2.01
N GLY A 125 10.85 -7.44 1.07
CA GLY A 125 9.52 -8.02 1.29
C GLY A 125 8.44 -7.01 1.65
N GLY A 126 8.77 -5.72 1.82
CA GLY A 126 7.81 -4.66 2.05
C GLY A 126 6.87 -4.46 0.87
N VAL A 127 5.58 -4.23 1.12
CA VAL A 127 4.64 -3.81 0.07
C VAL A 127 4.86 -2.34 -0.28
N SER A 128 4.71 -2.01 -1.56
CA SER A 128 4.72 -0.64 -2.10
C SER A 128 3.47 -0.43 -2.95
N LEU A 129 2.74 0.65 -2.69
CA LEU A 129 1.51 1.05 -3.35
C LEU A 129 1.62 2.50 -3.79
N GLU A 130 1.51 2.75 -5.08
CA GLU A 130 1.62 4.07 -5.67
C GLU A 130 0.33 4.43 -6.39
N ALA A 131 -0.41 5.41 -5.87
CA ALA A 131 -1.64 5.91 -6.46
C ALA A 131 -1.36 7.17 -7.29
N THR A 132 -1.82 7.18 -8.53
CA THR A 132 -1.76 8.35 -9.41
C THR A 132 -3.17 8.76 -9.79
N ASP A 133 -3.62 9.93 -9.34
CA ASP A 133 -4.82 10.58 -9.85
C ASP A 133 -4.44 11.43 -11.07
N ALA A 134 -5.21 11.33 -12.16
CA ALA A 134 -4.98 12.06 -13.41
C ALA A 134 -4.87 13.60 -13.25
N LYS A 135 -5.36 14.16 -12.13
CA LYS A 135 -5.28 15.60 -11.81
C LYS A 135 -4.81 15.89 -10.38
N GLY A 136 -4.45 14.86 -9.62
CA GLY A 136 -4.18 14.95 -8.20
C GLY A 136 -2.70 14.70 -7.84
N PRO A 137 -2.37 14.76 -6.54
CA PRO A 137 -1.05 14.40 -6.06
C PRO A 137 -0.77 12.92 -6.32
N LYS A 138 0.51 12.60 -6.44
CA LYS A 138 0.97 11.22 -6.47
C LYS A 138 1.19 10.76 -5.02
N ILE A 139 0.54 9.67 -4.66
CA ILE A 139 0.57 9.12 -3.31
C ILE A 139 1.40 7.83 -3.34
N HIS A 140 2.28 7.65 -2.38
CA HIS A 140 3.09 6.44 -2.27
C HIS A 140 3.11 5.93 -0.83
N VAL A 141 2.53 4.75 -0.61
CA VAL A 141 2.49 4.06 0.67
C VAL A 141 3.39 2.84 0.58
N TYR A 142 4.38 2.73 1.48
CA TYR A 142 5.33 1.63 1.40
C TYR A 142 5.92 1.22 2.76
N VAL A 143 6.36 -0.02 2.84
CA VAL A 143 7.04 -0.58 4.02
C VAL A 143 8.53 -0.70 3.76
N GLN A 144 9.36 -0.15 4.64
CA GLN A 144 10.82 -0.35 4.61
C GLN A 144 11.33 -1.00 5.90
N SER A 145 12.30 -1.89 5.75
CA SER A 145 13.02 -2.46 6.89
C SER A 145 14.16 -1.55 7.36
N HIS A 146 14.31 -1.44 8.68
CA HIS A 146 15.40 -0.71 9.34
C HIS A 146 16.08 -1.60 10.38
N GLU A 147 17.42 -1.66 10.33
CA GLU A 147 18.24 -2.30 11.36
C GLU A 147 18.28 -1.38 12.59
N LEU A 148 18.01 -1.94 13.77
CA LEU A 148 18.23 -1.25 15.04
C LEU A 148 19.70 -1.42 15.47
N GLU A 149 20.38 -0.30 15.72
CA GLU A 149 21.74 -0.25 16.29
C GLU A 149 21.77 -0.45 17.81
#